data_AF-D0GLK3-F1
#
_entry.id   AF-D0GLK3-F1
#
_cell.length_a   1.000
_cell.length_b   1.000
_cell.length_c   1.000
_cell.angle_alpha   90.00
_cell.angle_beta   90.00
_cell.angle_gamma   90.00
#
_symmetry.space_group_name_H-M   'P 1'
#
loop_
_entity.id
_entity.type
_entity.pdbx_description
1 polymer ?
#
loop_
_entity_poly.entity_id
_entity_poly.type
_entity_poly.pdbx_seq_one_letter_code
_entity_poly.pdbx_strand_id
1 'polypeptide(L)'
;MKKMIYVVFMFILLGNLIFSENETPKENQKVKVENNDENRKDKHIGLVLSGGTAKGLAHIGILKVLEEEKVPVEYVTGTSMGSIVGGLYSVGYTPDEIEKIATEMDWLSLF
;
A
#
# COMPACT_ATOMS: atom_id res chain seq x y z
N MET A 1 16.99 15.09 -23.62
CA MET A 1 16.35 15.67 -22.41
C MET A 1 15.09 16.48 -22.70
N LYS A 2 15.12 17.51 -23.58
CA LYS A 2 13.93 18.36 -23.85
C LYS A 2 12.69 17.58 -24.34
N LYS A 3 12.86 16.56 -25.20
CA LYS A 3 11.74 15.71 -25.69
C LYS A 3 11.02 14.91 -24.60
N MET A 4 11.71 14.53 -23.52
CA MET A 4 11.15 13.76 -22.42
C MET A 4 10.28 14.64 -21.50
N ILE A 5 10.62 15.92 -21.38
CA ILE A 5 9.81 16.92 -20.68
C ILE A 5 8.44 17.09 -21.35
N TYR A 6 8.39 17.12 -22.68
CA TYR A 6 7.13 17.29 -23.42
C TYR A 6 6.21 16.08 -23.30
N VAL A 7 6.76 14.87 -23.20
CA VAL A 7 5.96 13.65 -23.00
C VAL A 7 5.29 13.69 -21.63
N VAL A 8 6.04 14.01 -20.57
CA VAL A 8 5.49 14.14 -19.22
C VAL A 8 4.45 15.27 -19.14
N PHE A 9 4.72 16.41 -19.80
CA PHE A 9 3.76 17.52 -19.86
C PHE A 9 2.49 17.18 -20.66
N MET A 10 2.60 16.37 -21.72
CA MET A 10 1.46 15.93 -22.53
C MET A 10 0.52 15.03 -21.71
N PHE A 11 1.06 14.11 -20.90
CA PHE A 11 0.23 13.24 -20.04
C PHE A 11 -0.50 14.00 -18.94
N ILE A 12 0.12 15.05 -18.38
CA ILE A 12 -0.53 15.93 -17.39
C ILE A 12 -1.66 16.74 -18.05
N LEU A 13 -1.45 17.24 -19.27
CA LEU A 13 -2.48 17.99 -19.99
C LEU A 13 -3.65 17.10 -20.43
N LEU A 14 -3.37 15.86 -20.85
CA LEU A 14 -4.39 14.88 -21.25
C LEU A 14 -5.25 14.44 -20.05
N GLY A 15 -4.64 14.27 -18.87
CA GLY A 15 -5.35 13.91 -17.65
C GLY A 15 -6.39 14.94 -17.21
N ASN A 16 -6.13 16.23 -17.43
CA ASN A 16 -7.08 17.30 -17.11
C ASN A 16 -8.23 17.41 -18.13
N LEU A 17 -8.03 16.95 -19.37
CA LEU A 17 -9.08 16.99 -20.41
C LEU A 17 -10.08 15.83 -20.25
N ILE A 18 -9.64 14.71 -19.67
CA ILE A 18 -10.50 13.54 -19.38
C ILE A 18 -11.43 13.82 -18.19
N PHE A 19 -11.13 14.83 -17.36
CA PHE A 19 -11.90 15.15 -16.15
C PHE A 19 -12.92 16.29 -16.31
N SER A 20 -13.35 16.58 -17.54
CA SER A 20 -14.29 17.68 -17.82
C SER A 20 -15.48 17.26 -18.68
N GLU A 21 -16.24 16.24 -18.26
CA GLU A 21 -17.68 16.19 -18.51
C GLU A 21 -18.37 15.13 -17.64
N ASN A 22 -19.55 15.51 -17.10
CA ASN A 22 -20.52 14.72 -16.31
C ASN A 22 -20.13 14.56 -14.82
N GLU A 23 -20.77 15.18 -13.83
CA GLU A 23 -22.22 15.28 -13.60
C GLU A 23 -22.61 16.53 -12.78
N THR A 24 -23.84 17.01 -12.98
CA THR A 24 -24.46 18.08 -12.18
C THR A 24 -24.63 17.66 -10.72
N PRO A 25 -24.42 18.55 -9.72
CA PRO A 25 -24.65 18.21 -8.32
C PRO A 25 -26.15 17.97 -8.08
N LYS A 26 -26.55 16.72 -7.83
CA LYS A 26 -27.86 16.43 -7.27
C LYS A 26 -27.87 16.82 -5.79
N GLU A 27 -28.86 17.61 -5.46
CA GLU A 27 -29.15 18.22 -4.17
C GLU A 27 -29.30 17.19 -3.04
N ASN A 28 -28.58 17.45 -1.94
CA ASN A 28 -28.83 17.03 -0.56
C ASN A 28 -29.40 15.62 -0.31
N GLN A 29 -28.53 14.60 -0.32
CA GLN A 29 -28.67 13.50 0.65
C GLN A 29 -27.80 13.80 1.87
N LYS A 30 -28.44 14.14 2.99
CA LYS A 30 -27.83 14.04 4.32
C LYS A 30 -27.28 12.63 4.46
N VAL A 31 -25.96 12.48 4.37
CA VAL A 31 -25.29 11.27 4.83
C VAL A 31 -25.60 11.16 6.33
N LYS A 32 -26.53 10.27 6.65
CA LYS A 32 -26.77 9.84 8.03
C LYS A 32 -25.51 9.09 8.44
N VAL A 33 -24.66 9.73 9.23
CA VAL A 33 -23.54 9.05 9.89
C VAL A 33 -24.18 8.15 10.94
N GLU A 34 -24.58 6.95 10.52
CA GLU A 34 -24.88 5.86 11.44
C GLU A 34 -23.54 5.36 11.99
N ASN A 35 -23.41 5.41 13.32
CA ASN A 35 -22.26 4.85 14.04
C ASN A 35 -22.26 3.33 13.85
N ASN A 36 -21.65 2.87 12.75
CA ASN A 36 -21.52 1.48 12.32
C ASN A 36 -20.35 0.77 13.04
N ASP A 37 -20.31 0.84 14.37
CA ASP A 37 -19.24 0.16 15.14
C ASP A 37 -19.40 -1.38 15.10
N GLU A 38 -20.62 -1.89 14.88
CA GLU A 38 -20.88 -3.33 14.70
C GLU A 38 -20.40 -3.86 13.33
N ASN A 39 -20.41 -3.05 12.28
CA ASN A 39 -20.02 -3.44 10.91
C ASN A 39 -18.50 -3.39 10.66
N ARG A 40 -17.69 -3.07 11.68
CA ARG A 40 -16.22 -3.17 11.58
C ARG A 40 -15.70 -4.58 11.83
N LYS A 41 -16.46 -5.41 12.56
CA LYS A 41 -16.03 -6.78 12.91
C LYS A 41 -15.89 -7.70 11.69
N ASP A 42 -16.60 -7.42 10.61
CA ASP A 42 -16.62 -8.28 9.41
C ASP A 42 -15.76 -7.71 8.26
N LYS A 43 -14.92 -6.71 8.53
CA LYS A 43 -14.03 -6.15 7.51
C LYS A 43 -12.72 -6.92 7.45
N HIS A 44 -12.67 -7.86 6.51
CA HIS A 44 -11.44 -8.54 6.11
C HIS A 44 -10.54 -7.61 5.29
N ILE A 45 -9.30 -7.39 5.74
CA ILE A 45 -8.33 -6.52 5.05
C ILE A 45 -7.23 -7.36 4.40
N GLY A 46 -7.03 -7.16 3.10
CA GLY A 46 -5.90 -7.70 2.35
C GLY A 46 -4.82 -6.67 2.11
N LEU A 47 -3.57 -7.05 2.34
CA LEU A 47 -2.36 -6.26 2.12
C LEU A 47 -1.60 -6.80 0.89
N VAL A 48 -1.32 -5.93 -0.08
CA VAL A 48 -0.59 -6.27 -1.30
C VAL A 48 0.75 -5.53 -1.31
N LEU A 49 1.86 -6.28 -1.26
CA LEU A 49 3.21 -5.73 -1.21
C LEU A 49 3.91 -5.89 -2.56
N SER A 50 4.15 -4.79 -3.25
CA SER A 50 4.84 -4.80 -4.54
C SER A 50 6.33 -5.17 -4.41
N GLY A 51 6.94 -5.55 -5.52
CA GLY A 51 8.39 -5.66 -5.60
C GLY A 51 9.07 -4.28 -5.60
N GLY A 52 10.37 -4.26 -5.30
CA GLY A 52 11.12 -3.01 -5.27
C GLY A 52 12.62 -3.15 -4.99
N THR A 53 13.18 -4.37 -5.08
CA THR A 53 14.57 -4.67 -4.68
C THR A 53 14.87 -4.11 -3.28
N ALA A 54 15.98 -3.40 -3.07
CA ALA A 54 16.33 -2.78 -1.80
C ALA A 54 15.25 -1.80 -1.27
N LYS A 55 14.52 -1.08 -2.14
CA LYS A 55 13.45 -0.18 -1.72
C LYS A 55 12.24 -0.92 -1.14
N GLY A 56 12.09 -2.22 -1.43
CA GLY A 56 11.02 -3.04 -0.88
C GLY A 56 11.11 -3.23 0.64
N LEU A 57 12.27 -2.94 1.26
CA LEU A 57 12.40 -2.93 2.72
C LEU A 57 11.53 -1.84 3.38
N ALA A 58 11.12 -0.81 2.65
CA ALA A 58 10.18 0.19 3.16
C ALA A 58 8.82 -0.40 3.57
N HIS A 59 8.45 -1.58 3.05
CA HIS A 59 7.25 -2.30 3.48
C HIS A 59 7.27 -2.62 4.98
N ILE A 60 8.45 -2.81 5.59
CA ILE A 60 8.58 -3.05 7.03
C ILE A 60 8.05 -1.86 7.83
N GLY A 61 8.36 -0.64 7.40
CA GLY A 61 7.83 0.58 8.04
C GLY A 61 6.30 0.70 7.90
N ILE A 62 5.73 0.26 6.78
CA ILE A 62 4.27 0.20 6.61
C ILE A 62 3.66 -0.78 7.62
N LEU A 63 4.25 -1.97 7.77
CA LEU A 63 3.76 -2.96 8.73
C LEU A 63 3.77 -2.43 10.16
N LYS A 64 4.82 -1.71 10.58
CA LYS A 64 4.89 -1.07 11.90
C LYS A 64 3.70 -0.15 12.14
N VAL A 65 3.42 0.76 11.20
CA VAL A 65 2.30 1.71 11.31
C VAL A 65 0.96 0.97 11.32
N LEU A 66 0.79 -0.08 10.51
CA LEU A 66 -0.44 -0.86 10.50
C LEU A 66 -0.68 -1.57 11.85
N GLU A 67 0.35 -2.10 12.49
CA GLU A 67 0.24 -2.69 13.83
C GLU A 67 -0.04 -1.64 14.91
N GLU A 68 0.67 -0.50 14.88
CA GLU A 68 0.45 0.63 15.81
C GLU A 68 -1.01 1.12 15.76
N GLU A 69 -1.56 1.24 14.56
CA GLU A 69 -2.96 1.66 14.32
C GLU A 69 -3.97 0.51 14.44
N LYS A 70 -3.52 -0.70 14.79
CA LYS A 70 -4.34 -1.90 15.00
C LYS A 70 -5.21 -2.25 13.78
N VAL A 71 -4.63 -2.13 12.58
CA VAL A 71 -5.29 -2.50 11.33
C VAL A 71 -5.29 -4.04 11.19
N PRO A 72 -6.46 -4.70 11.14
CA PRO A 72 -6.54 -6.17 11.13
C PRO A 72 -6.26 -6.74 9.74
N VAL A 73 -4.98 -6.87 9.37
CA VAL A 73 -4.54 -7.49 8.11
C VAL A 73 -4.72 -9.01 8.20
N GLU A 74 -5.57 -9.57 7.35
CA GLU A 74 -5.90 -11.00 7.34
C GLU A 74 -5.29 -11.74 6.14
N TYR A 75 -5.15 -11.05 5.01
CA TYR A 75 -4.55 -11.60 3.82
C TYR A 75 -3.32 -10.79 3.46
N VAL A 76 -2.24 -11.48 3.09
CA VAL A 76 -1.02 -10.84 2.61
C VAL A 76 -0.60 -11.53 1.34
N THR A 77 -0.26 -10.74 0.32
CA THR A 77 0.37 -11.23 -0.89
C THR A 77 1.48 -10.26 -1.29
N GLY A 78 2.50 -10.77 -1.98
CA GLY A 78 3.56 -9.90 -2.45
C GLY A 78 4.39 -10.49 -3.56
N THR A 79 5.16 -9.62 -4.21
CA THR A 79 6.05 -9.97 -5.33
C THR A 79 7.50 -9.60 -5.01
N SER A 80 8.46 -10.48 -5.29
CA SER A 80 9.90 -10.24 -5.07
C SER A 80 10.18 -9.85 -3.61
N MET A 81 10.76 -8.68 -3.34
CA MET A 81 11.00 -8.21 -1.97
C MET A 81 9.71 -8.13 -1.13
N GLY A 82 8.58 -7.78 -1.74
CA GLY A 82 7.29 -7.82 -1.08
C GLY A 82 6.86 -9.22 -0.65
N SER A 83 7.26 -10.28 -1.39
CA SER A 83 7.03 -11.67 -1.00
C SER A 83 7.89 -12.07 0.20
N ILE A 84 9.13 -11.59 0.28
CA ILE A 84 10.03 -11.87 1.41
C ILE A 84 9.46 -11.24 2.69
N VAL A 85 9.19 -9.93 2.67
CA VAL A 85 8.65 -9.20 3.82
C VAL A 85 7.26 -9.72 4.19
N GLY A 86 6.37 -9.84 3.21
CA GLY A 86 5.00 -10.32 3.44
C GLY A 86 4.93 -11.77 3.90
N GLY A 87 5.84 -12.62 3.42
CA GLY A 87 5.95 -14.01 3.85
C GLY A 87 6.38 -14.13 5.31
N LEU A 88 7.42 -13.39 5.72
CA LEU A 88 7.84 -13.35 7.13
C LEU A 88 6.72 -12.85 8.04
N TYR A 89 6.04 -11.77 7.64
CA TYR A 89 4.90 -11.24 8.39
C TYR A 89 3.75 -12.25 8.50
N SER A 90 3.44 -12.96 7.42
CA SER A 90 2.36 -13.96 7.39
C SER A 90 2.61 -15.18 8.29
N VAL A 91 3.87 -15.52 8.56
CA VAL A 91 4.21 -16.63 9.47
C VAL A 91 4.38 -16.18 10.93
N GLY A 92 4.06 -14.91 11.23
CA GLY A 92 3.94 -14.39 12.60
C GLY A 92 5.17 -13.65 13.11
N TYR A 93 6.14 -13.29 12.27
CA TYR A 93 7.20 -12.37 12.69
C TYR A 93 6.65 -10.96 12.83
N THR A 94 7.01 -10.29 13.93
CA THR A 94 6.72 -8.88 14.14
C THR A 94 7.53 -8.01 13.18
N PRO A 95 7.07 -6.79 12.84
CA PRO A 95 7.81 -5.87 11.99
C PRO A 95 9.22 -5.56 12.51
N ASP A 96 9.43 -5.52 13.83
CA ASP A 96 10.74 -5.30 14.45
C ASP A 96 11.68 -6.51 14.27
N GLU A 97 11.18 -7.73 14.36
CA GLU A 97 11.96 -8.93 14.07
C GLU A 97 12.34 -9.00 12.58
N ILE A 98 11.40 -8.63 11.70
CA ILE A 98 11.65 -8.57 10.25
C ILE A 98 12.72 -7.50 9.95
N GLU A 99 12.66 -6.34 10.60
CA GLU A 99 13.67 -5.30 10.48
C GLU A 99 15.04 -5.81 10.91
N LYS A 100 15.13 -6.46 12.07
CA LYS A 100 16.38 -7.04 12.55
C LYS A 100 16.96 -8.02 11.54
N ILE A 101 16.16 -8.98 11.07
CA ILE A 101 16.54 -9.94 10.02
C ILE A 101 17.05 -9.19 8.78
N ALA A 102 16.34 -8.16 8.33
CA ALA A 102 16.71 -7.40 7.13
C ALA A 102 18.04 -6.64 7.29
N THR A 103 18.36 -6.15 8.48
CA THR A 103 19.60 -5.42 8.76
C THR A 103 20.82 -6.33 8.97
N GLU A 104 20.61 -7.55 9.43
CA GLU A 104 21.69 -8.52 9.71
C GLU A 104 22.00 -9.44 8.53
N MET A 105 21.13 -9.46 7.51
CA MET A 105 21.25 -10.38 6.37
C MET A 105 22.30 -9.93 5.34
N ASP A 106 23.11 -10.88 4.87
CA ASP A 106 23.94 -10.71 3.69
C ASP A 106 23.10 -10.89 2.42
N TRP A 107 22.51 -9.79 1.96
CA TRP A 107 21.68 -9.76 0.75
C TRP A 107 22.41 -10.17 -0.53
N LEU A 108 23.73 -9.99 -0.59
CA LEU A 108 24.50 -10.40 -1.77
C LEU A 108 24.69 -11.91 -1.83
N SER A 109 24.68 -12.60 -0.69
CA SER A 109 24.74 -14.07 -0.65
C SER A 109 23.43 -14.75 -1.02
N LEU A 110 22.31 -14.02 -0.96
CA LEU A 110 20.97 -14.52 -1.20
C LEU A 110 20.60 -14.59 -2.69
N PHE A 111 21.32 -13.84 -3.55
CA PHE A 111 21.04 -13.69 -4.99
C PHE A 111 22.29 -13.93 -5.83
#